data_AF-A0A5C4WJC1-F1
#
_entry.id   AF-A0A5C4WJC1-F1
#
_cell.length_a   1.000
_cell.length_b   1.000
_cell.length_c   1.000
_cell.angle_alpha   90.00
_cell.angle_beta   90.00
_cell.angle_gamma   90.00
#
_symmetry.space_group_name_H-M   'P 1'
#
loop_
_entity.id
_entity.type
_entity.pdbx_description
1 polymer ?
#
loop_
_entity_poly.entity_id
_entity_poly.type
_entity_poly.pdbx_seq_one_letter_code
_entity_poly.pdbx_strand_id
1 'polypeptide(L)'
;MGVVVDPGVPPEVAGLLRANAPLLSRIRAGWVPPADVTPPRRWSPSSTLLLAATPAMVALTAVLLVSPFAPAGFMVLGTYVFIVLVKIASMNEVPEDHRPHERGVYEQARWYDGRYLLPEDFDREAGPVLARAQRAIGSVLRSHVNAEGLLDDARNAVMLPAQEWEIARLLAKLSALRLEHRELLARGIAPEVASVIEPLERALASSESAVVARVEALERYADHVADAERAYHARGQIEELRARLPRYEELLAESGADAMAVTEIERLAEDADVLERTLRRSVRSAHEAFRYLEG
;
A
#
# COMPACT_ATOMS: atom_id res chain seq x y z
N MET A 1 13.19 5.20 -7.66
CA MET A 1 12.33 6.36 -7.93
C MET A 1 11.33 5.92 -9.00
N GLY A 2 10.03 6.18 -8.81
CA GLY A 2 8.99 5.77 -9.77
C GLY A 2 8.75 6.81 -10.87
N VAL A 3 7.93 6.48 -11.86
CA VAL A 3 7.45 7.43 -12.88
C VAL A 3 6.56 8.47 -12.22
N VAL A 4 6.82 9.75 -12.50
CA VAL A 4 5.96 10.87 -12.05
C VAL A 4 5.02 11.22 -13.19
N VAL A 5 3.73 11.33 -12.92
CA VAL A 5 2.69 11.54 -13.94
C VAL A 5 1.89 12.78 -13.58
N ASP A 6 1.58 13.60 -14.60
CA ASP A 6 0.76 14.79 -14.46
C ASP A 6 -0.62 14.41 -13.85
N PRO A 7 -1.06 15.06 -12.77
CA PRO A 7 -2.38 14.80 -12.18
C PRO A 7 -3.56 15.08 -13.12
N GLY A 8 -3.35 15.80 -14.22
CA GLY A 8 -4.35 15.98 -15.27
C GLY A 8 -4.56 14.73 -16.15
N VAL A 9 -3.72 13.70 -16.03
CA VAL A 9 -3.89 12.42 -16.74
C VAL A 9 -4.92 11.56 -15.99
N PRO A 10 -5.88 10.92 -16.70
CA PRO A 10 -6.86 10.03 -16.06
C PRO A 10 -6.20 8.96 -15.17
N PRO A 11 -6.80 8.61 -14.02
CA PRO A 11 -6.17 7.75 -13.03
C PRO A 11 -5.88 6.34 -13.57
N GLU A 12 -6.72 5.80 -14.46
CA GLU A 12 -6.47 4.48 -15.07
C GLU A 12 -5.20 4.52 -15.94
N VAL A 13 -5.05 5.58 -16.74
CA VAL A 13 -3.89 5.77 -17.60
C VAL A 13 -2.64 6.06 -16.76
N ALA A 14 -2.76 6.90 -15.74
CA ALA A 14 -1.65 7.19 -14.84
C ALA A 14 -1.17 5.94 -14.09
N GLY A 15 -2.08 5.06 -13.66
CA GLY A 15 -1.76 3.75 -13.10
C GLY A 15 -1.01 2.86 -14.09
N LEU A 16 -1.52 2.78 -15.32
CA LEU A 16 -0.90 2.03 -16.41
C LEU A 16 0.51 2.55 -16.74
N LEU A 17 0.72 3.86 -16.84
CA LEU A 17 2.03 4.46 -17.11
C LEU A 17 3.01 4.16 -15.97
N ARG A 18 2.60 4.29 -14.71
CA ARG A 18 3.45 4.00 -13.54
C ARG A 18 3.86 2.52 -13.48
N ALA A 19 2.95 1.61 -13.82
CA ALA A 19 3.23 0.17 -13.81
C ALA A 19 4.20 -0.27 -14.91
N ASN A 20 4.31 0.49 -16.01
CA ASN A 20 5.06 0.09 -17.21
C ASN A 20 6.32 0.94 -17.46
N ALA A 21 6.97 1.42 -16.40
CA ALA A 21 8.19 2.26 -16.49
C ALA A 21 9.28 1.70 -17.45
N PRO A 22 9.63 0.40 -17.41
CA PRO A 22 10.66 -0.14 -18.32
C PRO A 22 10.23 -0.08 -19.79
N LEU A 23 8.94 -0.25 -20.08
CA LEU A 23 8.41 -0.15 -21.43
C LEU A 23 8.41 1.31 -21.90
N LEU A 24 8.05 2.27 -21.05
CA LEU A 24 8.12 3.70 -21.38
C LEU A 24 9.55 4.15 -21.71
N SER A 25 10.54 3.66 -20.96
CA SER A 25 11.97 3.90 -21.23
C SER A 25 12.37 3.35 -22.62
N ARG A 26 11.94 2.13 -22.97
CA ARG A 26 12.14 1.57 -24.32
C ARG A 26 11.48 2.40 -25.41
N ILE A 27 10.25 2.86 -25.19
CA ILE A 27 9.50 3.69 -26.14
C ILE A 27 10.25 5.00 -26.40
N ARG A 28 10.74 5.66 -25.35
CA ARG A 28 11.53 6.90 -25.47
C ARG A 28 12.87 6.66 -26.18
N ALA A 29 13.46 5.48 -26.06
CA ALA A 29 14.62 5.06 -26.83
C ALA A 29 14.32 4.75 -28.32
N GLY A 30 13.08 4.93 -28.77
CA GLY A 30 12.68 4.75 -30.18
C GLY A 30 12.07 3.39 -30.49
N TRP A 31 11.77 2.57 -29.48
CA TRP A 31 11.05 1.32 -29.71
C TRP A 31 9.60 1.59 -30.15
N VAL A 32 9.19 0.92 -31.21
CA VAL A 32 7.82 0.95 -31.73
C VAL A 32 7.28 -0.48 -31.70
N PRO A 33 6.05 -0.71 -31.19
CA PRO A 33 5.46 -2.04 -31.21
C PRO A 33 5.33 -2.51 -32.66
N PRO A 34 5.65 -3.79 -32.95
CA PRO A 34 5.44 -4.34 -34.28
C PRO A 34 3.96 -4.21 -34.67
N ALA A 35 3.70 -3.84 -35.93
CA ALA A 35 2.33 -3.76 -36.45
C ALA A 35 1.61 -5.09 -36.23
N ASP A 36 0.30 -5.05 -35.96
CA ASP A 36 -0.53 -6.26 -35.83
C ASP A 36 -0.45 -7.07 -37.13
N VAL A 37 0.53 -7.96 -37.21
CA VAL A 37 0.38 -9.14 -38.02
C VAL A 37 -0.57 -9.98 -37.21
N THR A 38 -1.87 -9.70 -37.35
CA THR A 38 -2.92 -10.66 -36.99
C THR A 38 -2.47 -11.94 -37.68
N PRO A 39 -1.95 -12.96 -36.96
CA PRO A 39 -1.63 -14.19 -37.66
C PRO A 39 -2.96 -14.61 -38.27
N PRO A 40 -3.05 -14.86 -39.60
CA PRO A 40 -4.29 -15.32 -40.20
C PRO A 40 -4.72 -16.46 -39.30
N ARG A 41 -5.92 -16.33 -38.71
CA ARG A 41 -6.49 -17.29 -37.76
C ARG A 41 -6.31 -18.63 -38.43
N ARG A 42 -5.23 -19.35 -38.09
CA ARG A 42 -4.91 -20.62 -38.73
C ARG A 42 -5.97 -21.51 -38.13
N TRP A 43 -7.12 -21.56 -38.80
CA TRP A 43 -7.99 -22.71 -38.73
C TRP A 43 -7.07 -23.85 -39.09
N SER A 44 -6.52 -24.46 -38.05
CA SER A 44 -5.78 -25.69 -38.20
C SER A 44 -6.70 -26.57 -39.04
N PRO A 45 -6.25 -27.09 -40.19
CA PRO A 45 -7.10 -27.94 -41.03
C PRO A 45 -7.62 -29.14 -40.24
N SER A 46 -6.99 -29.48 -39.09
CA SER A 46 -7.50 -30.50 -38.16
C SER A 46 -8.78 -30.09 -37.42
N SER A 47 -9.11 -28.80 -37.26
CA SER A 47 -10.34 -28.33 -36.60
C SER A 47 -11.56 -28.42 -37.51
N THR A 48 -11.41 -28.10 -38.79
CA THR A 48 -12.48 -28.29 -39.78
C THR A 48 -12.68 -29.76 -40.11
N LEU A 49 -11.61 -30.56 -40.16
CA LEU A 49 -11.71 -32.02 -40.33
C LEU A 49 -12.36 -32.71 -39.13
N LEU A 50 -12.04 -32.31 -37.89
CA LEU A 50 -12.65 -32.89 -36.69
C LEU A 50 -14.15 -32.59 -36.61
N LEU A 51 -14.57 -31.37 -36.96
CA LEU A 51 -15.99 -30.99 -37.03
C LEU A 51 -16.70 -31.74 -38.16
N ALA A 52 -16.12 -31.84 -39.35
CA ALA A 52 -16.70 -32.58 -40.47
C ALA A 52 -16.77 -34.11 -40.22
N ALA A 53 -15.86 -34.66 -39.42
CA ALA A 53 -15.81 -36.09 -39.08
C ALA A 53 -16.77 -36.50 -37.95
N THR A 54 -17.31 -35.55 -37.16
CA THR A 54 -18.27 -35.85 -36.08
C THR A 54 -19.48 -36.70 -36.54
N PRO A 55 -20.23 -36.38 -37.62
CA PRO A 55 -21.39 -37.18 -38.00
C PRO A 55 -21.01 -38.58 -38.49
N ALA A 56 -19.89 -38.71 -39.21
CA ALA A 56 -19.41 -40.00 -39.70
C ALA A 56 -18.99 -40.93 -38.54
N MET A 57 -18.35 -40.37 -37.50
CA MET A 57 -17.92 -41.13 -36.33
C MET A 57 -19.10 -41.55 -35.44
N VAL A 58 -20.12 -40.70 -35.31
CA VAL A 58 -21.37 -41.03 -34.61
C VAL A 58 -22.15 -42.13 -35.35
N ALA A 59 -22.22 -42.08 -36.68
CA ALA A 59 -22.84 -43.14 -37.48
C ALA A 59 -22.08 -44.48 -37.37
N LEU A 60 -20.74 -44.45 -37.43
CA LEU A 60 -19.90 -45.64 -37.29
C LEU A 60 -20.06 -46.29 -35.91
N THR A 61 -20.06 -45.49 -34.84
CA THR A 61 -20.24 -45.99 -33.46
C THR A 61 -21.64 -46.55 -33.22
N ALA A 62 -22.69 -45.95 -33.79
CA ALA A 62 -24.05 -46.48 -33.73
C ALA A 62 -24.18 -47.86 -34.41
N VAL A 63 -23.53 -48.05 -35.58
CA VAL A 63 -23.51 -49.35 -36.28
C VAL A 63 -22.73 -50.40 -35.49
N LEU A 64 -21.59 -50.04 -34.90
CA LEU A 64 -20.78 -50.94 -34.08
C LEU A 64 -21.47 -51.37 -32.77
N LEU A 65 -22.34 -50.52 -32.20
CA LEU A 65 -23.09 -50.85 -30.98
C LEU A 65 -24.18 -51.92 -31.19
N VAL A 66 -24.71 -52.04 -32.42
CA VAL A 66 -25.72 -53.06 -32.79
C VAL A 66 -25.06 -54.37 -33.25
N SER A 67 -23.73 -54.39 -33.31
CA SER A 67 -22.90 -55.52 -33.74
C SER A 67 -22.30 -56.27 -32.52
N PRO A 68 -21.93 -57.57 -32.62
CA PRO A 68 -21.26 -58.29 -31.53
C PRO A 68 -19.92 -57.68 -31.08
N PHE A 69 -19.43 -56.67 -31.79
CA PHE A 69 -18.23 -55.89 -31.46
C PHE A 69 -18.51 -54.62 -30.63
N ALA A 70 -19.68 -54.54 -29.98
CA ALA A 70 -20.07 -53.45 -29.08
C ALA A 70 -18.97 -52.92 -28.13
N PRO A 71 -18.13 -53.74 -27.45
CA PRO A 71 -17.07 -53.21 -26.58
C PRO A 71 -16.01 -52.40 -27.35
N ALA A 72 -15.73 -52.71 -28.62
CA ALA A 72 -14.83 -51.93 -29.46
C ALA A 72 -15.42 -50.56 -29.82
N GLY A 73 -16.75 -50.47 -30.00
CA GLY A 73 -17.46 -49.22 -30.25
C GLY A 73 -17.31 -48.21 -29.10
N PHE A 74 -17.39 -48.69 -27.85
CA PHE A 74 -17.18 -47.84 -26.66
C PHE A 74 -15.74 -47.31 -26.55
N MET A 75 -14.73 -48.12 -26.88
CA MET A 75 -13.32 -47.68 -26.89
C MET A 75 -13.08 -46.56 -27.92
N VAL A 76 -13.65 -46.70 -29.12
CA VAL A 76 -13.51 -45.73 -30.21
C VAL A 76 -14.21 -44.40 -29.86
N LEU A 77 -15.42 -44.47 -29.30
CA LEU A 77 -16.16 -43.29 -28.86
C LEU A 77 -15.43 -42.58 -27.72
N GLY A 78 -14.94 -43.33 -26.72
CA GLY A 78 -14.18 -42.78 -25.60
C GLY A 78 -12.90 -42.08 -26.04
N THR A 79 -12.15 -42.68 -26.96
CA THR A 79 -10.91 -42.09 -27.51
C THR A 79 -11.21 -40.81 -28.29
N TYR A 80 -12.27 -40.80 -29.09
CA TYR A 80 -12.70 -39.62 -29.83
C TYR A 80 -13.11 -38.47 -28.90
N VAL A 81 -13.95 -38.75 -27.90
CA VAL A 81 -14.36 -37.77 -26.89
C VAL A 81 -13.15 -37.23 -26.12
N PHE A 82 -12.19 -38.08 -25.77
CA PHE A 82 -10.96 -37.69 -25.10
C PHE A 82 -10.11 -36.73 -25.96
N ILE A 83 -9.92 -37.04 -27.25
CA ILE A 83 -9.21 -36.15 -28.19
C ILE A 83 -9.91 -34.79 -28.33
N VAL A 84 -11.25 -34.79 -28.41
CA VAL A 84 -12.03 -33.55 -28.47
C VAL A 84 -11.89 -32.75 -27.16
N LEU A 85 -11.97 -33.39 -26.00
CA LEU A 85 -11.79 -32.76 -24.70
C LEU A 85 -10.39 -32.16 -24.53
N VAL A 86 -9.35 -32.92 -24.87
CA VAL A 86 -7.95 -32.44 -24.84
C VAL A 86 -7.77 -31.25 -25.78
N LYS A 87 -8.38 -31.29 -26.97
CA LYS A 87 -8.30 -30.18 -27.92
C LYS A 87 -9.09 -28.94 -27.47
N ILE A 88 -10.25 -29.11 -26.84
CA ILE A 88 -11.02 -28.01 -26.23
C ILE A 88 -10.23 -27.41 -25.06
N ALA A 89 -9.66 -28.24 -24.18
CA ALA A 89 -8.83 -27.80 -23.06
C ALA A 89 -7.58 -27.04 -23.56
N SER A 90 -6.90 -27.56 -24.58
CA SER A 90 -5.73 -26.91 -25.20
C SER A 90 -6.07 -25.65 -26.01
N MET A 91 -7.30 -25.50 -26.53
CA MET A 91 -7.78 -24.24 -27.12
C MET A 91 -8.19 -23.21 -26.06
N ASN A 92 -8.51 -23.65 -24.85
CA ASN A 92 -8.83 -22.77 -23.71
C ASN A 92 -7.58 -22.28 -22.98
N GLU A 93 -6.42 -22.93 -23.18
CA GLU A 93 -5.13 -22.30 -23.01
C GLU A 93 -4.93 -21.29 -24.14
N VAL A 94 -5.65 -20.17 -24.04
CA VAL A 94 -5.27 -18.93 -24.73
C VAL A 94 -3.82 -18.69 -24.31
N PRO A 95 -2.83 -18.73 -25.22
CA PRO A 95 -1.52 -18.23 -24.88
C PRO A 95 -1.76 -16.78 -24.48
N GLU A 96 -1.49 -16.43 -23.23
CA GLU A 96 -1.51 -15.05 -22.75
C GLU A 96 -0.54 -14.26 -23.63
N ASP A 97 -1.10 -13.71 -24.70
CA ASP A 97 -0.36 -12.94 -25.66
C ASP A 97 -0.04 -11.64 -24.93
N HIS A 98 1.20 -11.46 -24.47
CA HIS A 98 1.64 -10.24 -23.79
C HIS A 98 1.62 -9.00 -24.71
N ARG A 99 1.23 -9.17 -25.99
CA ARG A 99 1.30 -8.21 -27.10
C ARG A 99 0.20 -7.13 -27.14
N PRO A 100 -1.08 -7.37 -26.78
CA PRO A 100 -2.11 -6.32 -26.78
C PRO A 100 -1.84 -5.25 -25.73
N HIS A 101 -1.26 -5.65 -24.59
CA HIS A 101 -0.98 -4.75 -23.48
C HIS A 101 0.14 -3.76 -23.81
N GLU A 102 1.25 -4.21 -24.44
CA GLU A 102 2.36 -3.31 -24.80
C GLU A 102 1.95 -2.23 -25.81
N ARG A 103 1.09 -2.58 -26.77
CA ARG A 103 0.58 -1.62 -27.76
C ARG A 103 -0.36 -0.60 -27.14
N GLY A 104 -1.25 -1.03 -26.24
CA GLY A 104 -2.07 -0.12 -25.45
C GLY A 104 -1.22 0.88 -24.66
N VAL A 105 -0.16 0.41 -23.99
CA VAL A 105 0.78 1.30 -23.29
C VAL A 105 1.49 2.25 -24.25
N TYR A 106 1.93 1.78 -25.42
CA TYR A 106 2.56 2.63 -26.45
C TYR A 106 1.65 3.75 -26.92
N GLU A 107 0.40 3.45 -27.23
CA GLU A 107 -0.57 4.43 -27.70
C GLU A 107 -0.88 5.49 -26.62
N GLN A 108 -1.06 5.05 -25.37
CA GLN A 108 -1.25 5.97 -24.24
C GLN A 108 0.00 6.82 -23.98
N ALA A 109 1.20 6.22 -24.01
CA ALA A 109 2.46 6.94 -23.84
C ALA A 109 2.65 8.02 -24.91
N ARG A 110 2.30 7.73 -26.16
CA ARG A 110 2.35 8.70 -27.25
C ARG A 110 1.32 9.82 -27.08
N TRP A 111 0.11 9.49 -26.66
CA TRP A 111 -0.96 10.47 -26.46
C TRP A 111 -0.67 11.44 -25.32
N TYR A 112 -0.06 10.93 -24.24
CA TYR A 112 0.31 11.69 -23.06
C TYR A 112 1.81 12.02 -23.03
N ASP A 113 2.45 12.11 -24.19
CA ASP A 113 3.86 12.53 -24.26
C ASP A 113 4.05 13.90 -23.61
N GLY A 114 5.14 14.06 -22.85
CA GLY A 114 5.39 15.24 -22.02
C GLY A 114 4.53 15.36 -20.75
N ARG A 115 3.60 14.41 -20.49
CA ARG A 115 2.79 14.36 -19.25
C ARG A 115 3.20 13.26 -18.27
N TYR A 116 4.36 12.67 -18.51
CA TYR A 116 5.02 11.78 -17.58
C TYR A 116 6.53 12.01 -17.62
N LEU A 117 7.19 11.78 -16.48
CA LEU A 117 8.62 11.91 -16.28
C LEU A 117 9.16 10.58 -15.78
N LEU A 118 10.20 10.11 -16.44
CA LEU A 118 10.87 8.86 -16.13
C LEU A 118 12.10 9.14 -15.23
N PRO A 119 12.58 8.15 -14.46
CA PRO A 119 13.79 8.32 -13.64
C PRO A 119 15.01 8.83 -14.41
N GLU A 120 15.11 8.51 -15.70
CA GLU A 120 16.19 8.93 -16.61
C GLU A 120 16.15 10.42 -16.94
N ASP A 121 15.03 11.12 -16.70
CA ASP A 121 14.89 12.57 -16.92
C ASP A 121 15.57 13.39 -15.80
N PHE A 122 15.99 12.74 -14.73
CA PHE A 122 16.59 13.39 -13.56
C PHE A 122 18.07 13.08 -13.47
N ASP A 123 18.88 14.11 -13.27
CA ASP A 123 20.30 13.94 -12.97
C ASP A 123 20.52 13.48 -11.51
N ARG A 124 21.79 13.25 -11.16
CA ARG A 124 22.18 12.77 -9.82
C ARG A 124 21.83 13.75 -8.68
N GLU A 125 21.67 15.02 -8.99
CA GLU A 125 21.35 16.07 -8.00
C GLU A 125 19.83 16.21 -7.83
N ALA A 126 19.08 16.13 -8.93
CA ALA A 126 17.63 16.24 -8.96
C ALA A 126 16.91 15.05 -8.32
N GLY A 127 17.41 13.81 -8.51
CA GLY A 127 16.79 12.60 -8.00
C GLY A 127 16.55 12.61 -6.47
N PRO A 128 17.56 12.89 -5.63
CA PRO A 128 17.39 12.99 -4.18
C PRO A 128 16.39 14.08 -3.75
N VAL A 129 16.35 15.22 -4.44
CA VAL A 129 15.43 16.33 -4.15
C VAL A 129 13.98 15.91 -4.44
N LEU A 130 13.74 15.25 -5.57
CA LEU A 130 12.41 14.72 -5.88
C LEU A 130 11.98 13.66 -4.87
N ALA A 131 12.89 12.75 -4.49
CA ALA A 131 12.59 11.70 -3.50
C ALA A 131 12.24 12.28 -2.11
N ARG A 132 12.83 13.42 -1.72
CA ARG A 132 12.45 14.17 -0.51
C ARG A 132 11.02 14.68 -0.60
N ALA A 133 10.67 15.35 -1.71
CA ALA A 133 9.32 15.86 -1.94
C ALA A 133 8.27 14.75 -1.91
N GLN A 134 8.53 13.63 -2.60
CA GLN A 134 7.64 12.47 -2.63
C GLN A 134 7.41 11.86 -1.25
N ARG A 135 8.47 11.80 -0.42
CA ARG A 135 8.34 11.32 0.97
C ARG A 135 7.47 12.25 1.81
N ALA A 136 7.71 13.57 1.76
CA ALA A 136 6.94 14.56 2.50
C ALA A 136 5.46 14.57 2.10
N ILE A 137 5.17 14.56 0.79
CA ILE A 137 3.80 14.48 0.28
C ILE A 137 3.15 13.16 0.70
N GLY A 138 3.87 12.05 0.54
CA GLY A 138 3.38 10.73 0.92
C GLY A 138 3.08 10.60 2.41
N SER A 139 3.87 11.21 3.30
CA SER A 139 3.59 11.18 4.74
C SER A 139 2.33 11.98 5.10
N VAL A 140 2.11 13.13 4.45
CA VAL A 140 0.88 13.91 4.66
C VAL A 140 -0.36 13.14 4.19
N LEU A 141 -0.33 12.63 2.95
CA LEU A 141 -1.49 11.94 2.36
C LEU A 141 -1.86 10.64 3.10
N ARG A 142 -0.90 10.00 3.76
CA ARG A 142 -1.12 8.76 4.54
C ARG A 142 -1.43 9.00 6.02
N SER A 143 -1.41 10.25 6.51
CA SER A 143 -1.71 10.55 7.91
C SER A 143 -3.18 10.33 8.25
N HIS A 144 -3.50 9.86 9.46
CA HIS A 144 -4.89 9.69 9.87
C HIS A 144 -5.58 11.03 10.00
N VAL A 145 -4.89 12.08 10.45
CA VAL A 145 -5.45 13.44 10.49
C VAL A 145 -5.92 13.93 9.11
N ASN A 146 -5.25 13.52 8.02
CA ASN A 146 -5.73 13.80 6.67
C ASN A 146 -6.90 12.88 6.28
N ALA A 147 -6.84 11.59 6.61
CA ALA A 147 -7.89 10.62 6.27
C ALA A 147 -9.23 10.87 7.00
N GLU A 148 -9.17 11.38 8.23
CA GLU A 148 -10.33 11.72 9.06
C GLU A 148 -10.90 13.12 8.74
N GLY A 149 -10.39 13.80 7.70
CA GLY A 149 -10.84 15.13 7.28
C GLY A 149 -10.57 16.24 8.31
N LEU A 150 -9.64 16.03 9.24
CA LEU A 150 -9.22 17.08 10.19
C LEU A 150 -8.32 18.13 9.52
N LEU A 151 -7.75 17.78 8.37
CA LEU A 151 -7.19 18.70 7.39
C LEU A 151 -8.17 18.86 6.22
N ASP A 152 -7.99 19.90 5.41
CA ASP A 152 -8.70 20.05 4.12
C ASP A 152 -8.20 18.96 3.15
N ASP A 153 -8.70 17.74 3.34
CA ASP A 153 -8.30 16.50 2.68
C ASP A 153 -8.52 16.57 1.17
N ALA A 154 -9.65 17.12 0.74
CA ALA A 154 -9.97 17.38 -0.65
C ALA A 154 -8.98 18.35 -1.30
N ARG A 155 -8.62 19.44 -0.62
CA ARG A 155 -7.58 20.35 -1.09
C ARG A 155 -6.22 19.68 -1.14
N ASN A 156 -5.84 18.92 -0.12
CA ASN A 156 -4.56 18.23 -0.07
C ASN A 156 -4.42 17.18 -1.18
N ALA A 157 -5.49 16.42 -1.43
CA ALA A 157 -5.54 15.40 -2.48
C ALA A 157 -5.37 15.96 -3.89
N VAL A 158 -5.75 17.22 -4.13
CA VAL A 158 -5.57 17.89 -5.43
C VAL A 158 -4.27 18.70 -5.49
N MET A 159 -3.98 19.49 -4.45
CA MET A 159 -2.84 20.40 -4.45
C MET A 159 -1.50 19.67 -4.36
N LEU A 160 -1.38 18.64 -3.50
CA LEU A 160 -0.08 17.99 -3.27
C LEU A 160 0.41 17.24 -4.52
N PRO A 161 -0.42 16.43 -5.24
CA PRO A 161 0.01 15.84 -6.50
C PRO A 161 0.38 16.88 -7.57
N ALA A 162 -0.32 18.01 -7.62
CA ALA A 162 0.04 19.11 -8.50
C ALA A 162 1.40 19.72 -8.15
N GLN A 163 1.70 19.90 -6.86
CA GLN A 163 3.02 20.35 -6.41
C GLN A 163 4.12 19.33 -6.73
N GLU A 164 3.86 18.03 -6.55
CA GLU A 164 4.82 16.98 -6.93
C GLU A 164 5.17 17.06 -8.41
N TRP A 165 4.15 17.14 -9.28
CA TRP A 165 4.34 17.26 -10.72
C TRP A 165 5.13 18.51 -11.11
N GLU A 166 4.79 19.66 -10.52
CA GLU A 166 5.48 20.92 -10.79
C GLU A 166 6.96 20.88 -10.37
N ILE A 167 7.26 20.30 -9.20
CA ILE A 167 8.63 20.09 -8.72
C ILE A 167 9.38 19.14 -9.67
N ALA A 168 8.78 18.00 -10.01
CA ALA A 168 9.37 17.02 -10.91
C ALA A 168 9.67 17.64 -12.29
N ARG A 169 8.73 18.39 -12.86
CA ARG A 169 8.90 19.06 -14.16
C ARG A 169 10.03 20.08 -14.14
N LEU A 170 10.14 20.89 -13.07
CA LEU A 170 11.22 21.86 -12.92
C LEU A 170 12.58 21.17 -12.76
N LEU A 171 12.65 20.11 -11.97
CA LEU A 171 13.87 19.31 -11.77
C LEU A 171 14.34 18.59 -13.04
N ALA A 172 13.40 18.03 -13.83
CA ALA A 172 13.72 17.45 -15.13
C ALA A 172 14.25 18.52 -16.11
N LYS A 173 13.62 19.70 -16.14
CA LYS A 173 14.09 20.83 -16.95
C LYS A 173 15.50 21.29 -16.54
N LEU A 174 15.77 21.39 -15.24
CA LEU A 174 17.11 21.73 -14.72
C LEU A 174 18.14 20.65 -15.10
N SER A 175 17.77 19.37 -15.00
CA SER A 175 18.63 18.24 -15.37
C SER A 175 19.01 18.28 -16.86
N ALA A 176 18.04 18.55 -17.73
CA ALA A 176 18.25 18.72 -19.17
C ALA A 176 19.16 19.91 -19.47
N LEU A 177 18.90 21.09 -18.89
CA LEU A 177 19.72 22.28 -19.09
C LEU A 177 21.16 22.09 -18.60
N ARG A 178 21.37 21.39 -17.49
CA ARG A 178 22.71 21.06 -17.00
C ARG A 178 23.45 20.10 -17.93
N LEU A 179 22.74 19.13 -18.52
CA LEU A 179 23.32 18.23 -19.52
C LEU A 179 23.77 19.02 -20.76
N GLU A 180 22.88 19.86 -21.32
CA GLU A 180 23.19 20.73 -22.45
C GLU A 180 24.39 21.65 -22.15
N HIS A 181 24.44 22.22 -20.95
CA HIS A 181 25.54 23.08 -20.49
C HIS A 181 26.88 22.33 -20.43
N ARG A 182 26.87 21.11 -19.88
CA ARG A 182 28.07 20.24 -19.83
C ARG A 182 28.55 19.87 -21.24
N GLU A 183 27.64 19.56 -22.15
CA GLU A 183 27.97 19.25 -23.55
C GLU A 183 28.54 20.46 -24.29
N LEU A 184 28.00 21.65 -24.05
CA LEU A 184 28.52 22.90 -24.62
C LEU A 184 29.95 23.17 -24.15
N LEU A 185 30.21 23.04 -22.84
CA LEU A 185 31.54 23.21 -22.25
C LEU A 185 32.53 22.16 -22.81
N ALA A 186 32.10 20.91 -22.98
CA ALA A 186 32.92 19.84 -23.51
C ALA A 186 33.35 20.08 -24.98
N ARG A 187 32.53 20.78 -25.77
CA ARG A 187 32.87 21.17 -27.16
C ARG A 187 33.87 22.32 -27.25
N GLY A 188 34.22 22.93 -26.12
CA GLY A 188 35.10 24.10 -26.04
C GLY A 188 34.33 25.39 -26.33
N ILE A 189 34.50 26.38 -25.44
CA ILE A 189 33.83 27.68 -25.54
C ILE A 189 34.90 28.74 -25.76
N ALA A 190 34.66 29.61 -26.75
CA ALA A 190 35.54 30.73 -27.03
C ALA A 190 35.61 31.67 -25.79
N PRO A 191 36.79 32.18 -25.40
CA PRO A 191 36.94 33.06 -24.23
C PRO A 191 36.01 34.27 -24.24
N GLU A 192 35.68 34.77 -25.42
CA GLU A 192 34.78 35.91 -25.65
C GLU A 192 33.32 35.59 -25.22
N VAL A 193 32.93 34.32 -25.25
CA VAL A 193 31.57 33.85 -24.90
C VAL A 193 31.48 33.41 -23.43
N ALA A 194 32.62 33.19 -22.75
CA ALA A 194 32.65 32.76 -21.35
C ALA A 194 31.92 33.75 -20.41
N SER A 195 32.03 35.06 -20.69
CA SER A 195 31.34 36.11 -19.92
C SER A 195 29.80 36.07 -20.04
N VAL A 196 29.28 35.48 -21.11
CA VAL A 196 27.83 35.35 -21.37
C VAL A 196 27.22 34.15 -20.63
N ILE A 197 28.06 33.20 -20.20
CA ILE A 197 27.64 31.97 -19.53
C ILE A 197 27.38 32.19 -18.05
N GLU A 198 28.16 33.02 -17.39
CA GLU A 198 28.06 33.26 -15.95
C GLU A 198 26.63 33.69 -15.50
N PRO A 199 25.90 34.59 -16.21
CA PRO A 199 24.51 34.87 -15.89
C PRO A 199 23.58 33.65 -16.00
N LEU A 200 23.82 32.75 -16.96
CA LEU A 200 23.01 31.55 -17.16
C LEU A 200 23.22 30.55 -16.02
N GLU A 201 24.47 30.38 -15.58
CA GLU A 201 24.80 29.54 -14.41
C GLU A 201 24.16 30.09 -13.13
N ARG A 202 24.20 31.42 -12.93
CA ARG A 202 23.51 32.07 -11.81
C ARG A 202 21.99 31.87 -11.87
N ALA A 203 21.40 31.95 -13.06
CA ALA A 203 19.96 31.69 -13.24
C ALA A 203 19.58 30.23 -12.92
N LEU A 204 20.41 29.26 -13.34
CA LEU A 204 20.23 27.84 -13.01
C LEU A 204 20.33 27.59 -11.50
N ALA A 205 21.36 28.11 -10.85
CA ALA A 205 21.54 27.97 -9.40
C ALA A 205 20.41 28.65 -8.60
N SER A 206 19.95 29.82 -9.05
CA SER A 206 18.80 30.49 -8.44
C SER A 206 17.51 29.68 -8.61
N SER A 207 17.32 29.03 -9.77
CA SER A 207 16.14 28.21 -10.02
C SER A 207 16.15 26.93 -9.18
N GLU A 208 17.31 26.29 -9.05
CA GLU A 208 17.51 25.15 -8.17
C GLU A 208 17.21 25.48 -6.71
N SER A 209 17.81 26.55 -6.19
CA SER A 209 17.58 26.95 -4.79
C SER A 209 16.10 27.26 -4.49
N ALA A 210 15.38 27.84 -5.45
CA ALA A 210 13.93 28.06 -5.34
C ALA A 210 13.14 26.74 -5.28
N VAL A 211 13.52 25.73 -6.07
CA VAL A 211 12.90 24.39 -6.02
C VAL A 211 13.20 23.71 -4.69
N VAL A 212 14.44 23.76 -4.22
CA VAL A 212 14.84 23.20 -2.92
C VAL A 212 14.06 23.85 -1.78
N ALA A 213 13.95 25.18 -1.77
CA ALA A 213 13.18 25.91 -0.76
C ALA A 213 11.68 25.51 -0.76
N ARG A 214 11.12 25.19 -1.93
CA ARG A 214 9.75 24.66 -2.03
C ARG A 214 9.64 23.27 -1.42
N VAL A 215 10.61 22.38 -1.66
CA VAL A 215 10.66 21.05 -1.04
C VAL A 215 10.78 21.15 0.48
N GLU A 216 11.62 22.05 0.99
CA GLU A 216 11.74 22.29 2.44
C GLU A 216 10.44 22.82 3.06
N ALA A 217 9.67 23.62 2.32
CA ALA A 217 8.35 24.05 2.78
C ALA A 217 7.36 22.86 2.88
N LEU A 218 7.42 21.91 1.93
CA LEU A 218 6.63 20.68 1.99
C LEU A 218 7.06 19.79 3.16
N GLU A 219 8.36 19.69 3.43
CA GLU A 219 8.87 18.94 4.58
C GLU A 219 8.41 19.55 5.90
N ARG A 220 8.51 20.87 6.08
CA ARG A 220 7.99 21.56 7.26
C ARG A 220 6.48 21.33 7.44
N TYR A 221 5.72 21.36 6.34
CA TYR A 221 4.30 21.04 6.39
C TYR A 221 4.06 19.59 6.84
N ALA A 222 4.82 18.64 6.31
CA ALA A 222 4.75 17.25 6.72
C ALA A 222 5.09 17.05 8.21
N ASP A 223 6.07 17.78 8.73
CA ASP A 223 6.41 17.76 10.16
C ASP A 223 5.24 18.30 11.02
N HIS A 224 4.61 19.40 10.62
CA HIS A 224 3.42 19.91 11.30
C HIS A 224 2.25 18.93 11.29
N VAL A 225 2.05 18.21 10.18
CA VAL A 225 1.04 17.15 10.08
C VAL A 225 1.38 15.98 11.00
N ALA A 226 2.66 15.60 11.10
CA ALA A 226 3.11 14.57 12.02
C ALA A 226 2.94 14.99 13.50
N ASP A 227 3.11 16.26 13.82
CA ASP A 227 2.84 16.80 15.16
C ASP A 227 1.35 16.74 15.50
N ALA A 228 0.50 17.10 14.54
CA ALA A 228 -0.94 17.01 14.65
C ALA A 228 -1.41 15.56 14.84
N GLU A 229 -0.83 14.61 14.10
CA GLU A 229 -1.08 13.17 14.25
C GLU A 229 -0.77 12.69 15.67
N ARG A 230 0.37 13.10 16.25
CA ARG A 230 0.72 12.76 17.64
C ARG A 230 -0.28 13.33 18.64
N ALA A 231 -0.72 14.58 18.44
CA ALA A 231 -1.74 15.20 19.28
C ALA A 231 -3.10 14.47 19.15
N TYR A 232 -3.47 14.06 17.94
CA TYR A 232 -4.68 13.29 17.68
C TYR A 232 -4.69 11.95 18.42
N HIS A 233 -3.59 11.19 18.35
CA HIS A 233 -3.46 9.93 19.09
C HIS A 233 -3.46 10.13 20.62
N ALA A 234 -2.78 11.16 21.12
CA ALA A 234 -2.79 11.49 22.55
C ALA A 234 -4.20 11.81 23.05
N ARG A 235 -5.01 12.53 22.25
CA ARG A 235 -6.41 12.79 22.57
C ARG A 235 -7.21 11.50 22.71
N GLY A 236 -7.05 10.55 21.77
CA GLY A 236 -7.73 9.26 21.83
C GLY A 236 -7.36 8.46 23.09
N GLN A 237 -6.08 8.47 23.48
CA GLN A 237 -5.63 7.80 24.71
C GLN A 237 -6.21 8.44 25.98
N ILE A 238 -6.34 9.78 26.02
CA ILE A 238 -6.97 10.48 27.14
C ILE A 238 -8.46 10.16 27.20
N GLU A 239 -9.15 10.10 26.06
CA GLU A 239 -10.56 9.72 25.99
C GLU A 239 -10.78 8.27 26.46
N GLU A 240 -9.90 7.34 26.08
CA GLU A 240 -9.92 5.96 26.56
C GLU A 240 -9.67 5.87 28.07
N LEU A 241 -8.71 6.63 28.60
CA LEU A 241 -8.44 6.68 30.04
C LEU A 241 -9.62 7.27 30.82
N ARG A 242 -10.23 8.34 30.30
CA ARG A 242 -11.44 8.95 30.88
C ARG A 242 -12.60 7.96 30.93
N ALA A 243 -12.78 7.13 29.89
CA ALA A 243 -13.82 6.10 29.88
C ALA A 243 -13.60 5.03 30.98
N ARG A 244 -12.36 4.83 31.43
CA ARG A 244 -12.01 3.88 32.51
C ARG A 244 -12.04 4.50 33.90
N LEU A 245 -12.07 5.83 34.01
CA LEU A 245 -12.02 6.55 35.29
C LEU A 245 -13.09 6.10 36.30
N PRO A 246 -14.36 5.87 35.92
CA PRO A 246 -15.39 5.42 36.87
C PRO A 246 -15.04 4.09 37.56
N ARG A 247 -14.34 3.18 36.86
CA ARG A 247 -13.93 1.90 37.44
C ARG A 247 -12.81 2.05 38.48
N TYR A 248 -11.94 3.03 38.29
CA TYR A 248 -10.93 3.38 39.29
C TYR A 248 -11.55 4.08 40.51
N GLU A 249 -12.57 4.93 40.28
CA GLU A 249 -13.34 5.54 41.37
C GLU A 249 -14.11 4.49 42.18
N GLU A 250 -14.71 3.50 41.53
CA GLU A 250 -15.37 2.36 42.19
C GLU A 250 -14.38 1.57 43.05
N LEU A 251 -13.21 1.21 42.50
CA LEU A 251 -12.16 0.52 43.25
C LEU A 251 -11.66 1.33 44.46
N LEU A 252 -11.53 2.66 44.32
CA LEU A 252 -11.16 3.55 45.42
C LEU A 252 -12.25 3.60 46.51
N ALA A 253 -13.53 3.58 46.13
CA ALA A 253 -14.64 3.54 47.08
C ALA A 253 -14.69 2.19 47.84
N GLU A 254 -14.53 1.06 47.13
CA GLU A 254 -14.50 -0.28 47.72
C GLU A 254 -13.32 -0.45 48.70
N SER A 255 -12.10 -0.09 48.28
CA SER A 255 -10.92 -0.18 49.15
C SER A 255 -10.97 0.76 50.36
N GLY A 256 -11.61 1.93 50.22
CA GLY A 256 -11.90 2.81 51.35
C GLY A 256 -12.87 2.19 52.34
N ALA A 257 -13.89 1.46 51.86
CA ALA A 257 -14.80 0.70 52.71
C ALA A 257 -14.10 -0.48 53.40
N ASP A 258 -13.21 -1.18 52.71
CA ASP A 258 -12.41 -2.26 53.30
C ASP A 258 -11.51 -1.77 54.44
N ALA A 259 -10.93 -0.57 54.33
CA ALA A 259 -10.15 0.02 55.42
C ALA A 259 -10.99 0.24 56.69
N MET A 260 -12.27 0.62 56.54
CA MET A 260 -13.20 0.71 57.67
C MET A 260 -13.56 -0.66 58.24
N ALA A 261 -13.73 -1.67 57.38
CA ALA A 261 -14.00 -3.04 57.81
C ALA A 261 -12.84 -3.64 58.62
N VAL A 262 -11.58 -3.33 58.28
CA VAL A 262 -10.40 -3.77 59.07
C VAL A 262 -10.47 -3.22 60.50
N THR A 263 -10.79 -1.94 60.68
CA THR A 263 -10.93 -1.34 62.02
C THR A 263 -12.04 -2.01 62.84
N GLU A 264 -13.16 -2.38 62.20
CA GLU A 264 -14.24 -3.10 62.89
C GLU A 264 -13.82 -4.51 63.30
N ILE A 265 -13.08 -5.22 62.44
CA ILE A 265 -12.51 -6.54 62.74
C ILE A 265 -11.51 -6.46 63.91
N GLU A 266 -10.67 -5.43 63.96
CA GLU A 266 -9.75 -5.21 65.10
C GLU A 266 -10.53 -5.01 66.41
N ARG A 267 -11.62 -4.24 66.38
CA ARG A 267 -12.48 -4.05 67.56
C ARG A 267 -13.16 -5.34 67.99
N LEU A 268 -13.64 -6.15 67.04
CA LEU A 268 -14.21 -7.48 67.31
C LEU A 268 -13.17 -8.43 67.92
N ALA A 269 -11.91 -8.35 67.47
CA ALA A 269 -10.82 -9.12 68.03
C ALA A 269 -10.52 -8.70 69.48
N GLU A 270 -10.48 -7.40 69.78
CA GLU A 270 -10.33 -6.90 71.16
C GLU A 270 -11.49 -7.36 72.08
N ASP A 271 -12.73 -7.29 71.59
CA ASP A 271 -13.91 -7.73 72.33
C ASP A 271 -13.83 -9.24 72.65
N ALA A 272 -13.40 -10.06 71.69
CA ALA A 272 -13.18 -11.50 71.87
C ALA A 272 -12.08 -11.80 72.90
N ASP A 273 -11.00 -11.01 72.89
CA ASP A 273 -9.89 -11.09 73.82
C ASP A 273 -10.32 -10.78 75.26
N VAL A 274 -11.16 -9.76 75.44
CA VAL A 274 -11.75 -9.40 76.74
C VAL A 274 -12.68 -10.51 77.24
N LEU A 275 -13.49 -11.08 76.36
CA LEU A 275 -14.37 -12.20 76.69
C LEU A 275 -13.56 -13.44 77.11
N GLU A 276 -12.51 -13.80 76.38
CA GLU A 276 -11.62 -14.92 76.72
C GLU A 276 -11.00 -14.73 78.12
N ARG A 277 -10.46 -13.55 78.41
CA ARG A 277 -9.88 -13.24 79.73
C ARG A 277 -10.91 -13.35 80.85
N THR A 278 -12.15 -12.93 80.59
CA THR A 278 -13.26 -12.99 81.56
C THR A 278 -13.67 -14.43 81.84
N LEU A 279 -13.81 -15.27 80.81
CA LEU A 279 -14.09 -16.71 80.94
C LEU A 279 -12.95 -17.43 81.67
N ARG A 280 -11.68 -17.14 81.33
CA ARG A 280 -10.54 -17.70 82.07
C ARG A 280 -10.53 -17.30 83.55
N ARG A 281 -10.98 -16.09 83.87
CA ARG A 281 -11.09 -15.60 85.25
C ARG A 281 -12.25 -16.28 85.99
N SER A 282 -13.40 -16.47 85.34
CA SER A 282 -14.55 -17.16 85.95
C SER A 282 -14.24 -18.64 86.22
N VAL A 283 -13.59 -19.34 85.28
CA VAL A 283 -13.15 -20.73 85.45
C VAL A 283 -12.16 -20.86 86.61
N ARG A 284 -11.20 -19.93 86.71
CA ARG A 284 -10.22 -19.91 87.82
C ARG A 284 -10.88 -19.65 89.17
N SER A 285 -11.80 -18.69 89.22
CA SER A 285 -12.58 -18.38 90.42
C SER A 285 -13.45 -19.55 90.86
N ALA A 286 -14.11 -20.24 89.92
CA ALA A 286 -14.87 -21.45 90.20
C ALA A 286 -13.97 -22.56 90.75
N HIS A 287 -12.79 -22.75 90.15
CA HIS A 287 -11.81 -23.75 90.59
C HIS A 287 -11.24 -23.43 91.99
N GLU A 288 -11.01 -22.15 92.32
CA GLU A 288 -10.63 -21.72 93.67
C GLU A 288 -11.76 -21.96 94.69
N ALA A 289 -13.02 -21.66 94.33
CA ALA A 289 -14.17 -21.91 95.20
C ALA A 289 -14.37 -23.40 95.52
N PHE A 290 -14.16 -24.29 94.55
CA PHE A 290 -14.16 -25.75 94.80
C PHE A 290 -13.03 -26.18 95.73
N ARG A 291 -11.85 -25.56 95.62
CA ARG A 291 -10.70 -25.88 96.47
C ARG A 291 -10.90 -25.50 97.95
N TYR A 292 -11.78 -24.54 98.24
CA TYR A 292 -12.18 -24.18 99.62
C TYR A 292 -13.24 -25.12 100.22
N LEU A 293 -13.88 -25.98 99.42
CA LEU A 293 -14.87 -26.96 99.89
C LEU A 293 -14.27 -28.35 100.18
N GLU A 294 -13.01 -28.59 99.79
CA GLU A 294 -12.29 -29.86 99.99
C GLU A 294 -11.27 -29.83 101.16
N GLY A 295 -11.18 -28.74 101.92
CA GLY A 295 -10.35 -28.61 103.13
C GLY A 295 -11.18 -28.45 104.39
#